data_AF-A0A1W9WBW3-F1
#
_entry.id   AF-A0A1W9WBW3-F1
#
_cell.length_a   1.000
_cell.length_b   1.000
_cell.length_c   1.000
_cell.angle_alpha   90.00
_cell.angle_beta   90.00
_cell.angle_gamma   90.00
#
_symmetry.space_group_name_H-M   'P 1'
#
loop_
_entity.id
_entity.type
_entity.pdbx_description
1 polymer ?
#
loop_
_entity_poly.entity_id
_entity_poly.type
_entity_poly.pdbx_seq_one_letter_code
_entity_poly.pdbx_strand_id
1 'polypeptide(L)'
;MQKSLHCNDKLRGTPDYILATRSELGKRVLAMPLLVMVEAKRNDFEEGWGQCLAELVAAQTLNKEPSRPVYGIVTDGRRWEFGKLVQNLFSENVEAYPVEHVQHLYSALHCLFHLATTVTK
;
A
#
# COMPACT_ATOMS: atom_id res chain seq x y z
N MET A 1 -9.29 11.97 11.21
CA MET A 1 -9.99 10.68 11.22
C MET A 1 -9.29 9.78 10.21
N GLN A 2 -8.67 8.70 10.69
CA GLN A 2 -8.01 7.70 9.84
C GLN A 2 -9.07 7.05 8.93
N LYS A 3 -8.75 6.85 7.66
CA LYS A 3 -9.72 6.32 6.69
C LYS A 3 -9.63 4.80 6.64
N SER A 4 -10.77 4.14 6.72
CA SER A 4 -10.88 2.70 6.54
C SER A 4 -11.02 2.33 5.07
N LEU A 5 -10.41 1.21 4.69
CA LEU A 5 -10.77 0.44 3.51
C LEU A 5 -11.93 -0.47 3.89
N HIS A 6 -13.08 -0.28 3.25
CA HIS A 6 -14.24 -1.14 3.45
C HIS A 6 -14.69 -1.69 2.10
N CYS A 7 -14.21 -2.88 1.78
CA CYS A 7 -14.62 -3.60 0.57
C CYS A 7 -15.89 -4.41 0.82
N ASN A 8 -15.92 -5.20 1.91
CA ASN A 8 -17.07 -5.97 2.37
C ASN A 8 -16.89 -6.34 3.86
N ASP A 9 -17.83 -7.11 4.43
CA ASP A 9 -17.81 -7.50 5.85
C ASP A 9 -16.57 -8.30 6.28
N LYS A 10 -15.89 -8.96 5.34
CA LYS A 10 -14.67 -9.75 5.58
C LYS A 10 -13.39 -8.97 5.26
N LEU A 11 -13.43 -8.08 4.27
CA LEU A 11 -12.32 -7.26 3.80
C LEU A 11 -12.54 -5.81 4.19
N ARG A 12 -12.37 -5.56 5.49
CA ARG A 12 -12.43 -4.22 6.09
C ARG A 12 -11.27 -4.02 7.04
N GLY A 13 -10.61 -2.88 6.94
CA GLY A 13 -9.40 -2.56 7.72
C GLY A 13 -9.14 -1.06 7.74
N THR A 14 -8.29 -0.62 8.66
CA THR A 14 -7.86 0.77 8.74
C THR A 14 -6.33 0.79 8.65
N PRO A 15 -5.77 0.87 7.44
CA PRO A 15 -4.33 1.01 7.27
C PRO A 15 -3.82 2.29 7.93
N ASP A 16 -2.55 2.30 8.30
CA ASP A 16 -1.90 3.47 8.87
C ASP A 16 -1.87 4.61 7.85
N TYR A 17 -1.54 4.30 6.59
CA TYR A 17 -1.61 5.27 5.49
C TYR A 17 -2.15 4.67 4.19
N ILE A 18 -2.88 5.51 3.43
CA ILE A 18 -3.40 5.18 2.10
C ILE A 18 -3.04 6.31 1.15
N LEU A 19 -2.46 5.96 0.00
CA LEU A 19 -2.43 6.81 -1.17
C LEU A 19 -3.56 6.39 -2.12
N ALA A 20 -4.39 7.35 -2.52
CA ALA A 20 -5.50 7.11 -3.43
C ALA A 20 -5.68 8.27 -4.40
N THR A 21 -6.34 8.00 -5.53
CA THR A 21 -6.79 9.06 -6.42
C THR A 21 -7.80 9.96 -5.71
N ARG A 22 -7.86 11.22 -6.15
CA ARG A 22 -8.83 12.18 -5.62
C ARG A 22 -10.22 11.81 -6.11
N SER A 23 -11.19 11.73 -5.20
CA SER A 23 -12.60 11.59 -5.56
C SER A 23 -13.20 12.93 -5.99
N GLU A 24 -14.05 12.89 -7.00
CA GLU A 24 -14.93 14.00 -7.41
C GLU A 24 -15.85 14.47 -6.27
N LEU A 25 -16.21 13.56 -5.35
CA LEU A 25 -17.01 13.85 -4.16
C LEU A 25 -16.18 14.49 -3.02
N GLY A 26 -14.92 14.86 -3.30
CA GLY A 26 -14.04 15.55 -2.39
C GLY A 26 -13.16 14.63 -1.53
N LYS A 27 -12.30 15.25 -0.70
CA LYS A 27 -11.24 14.56 0.05
C LYS A 27 -11.73 13.53 1.06
N ARG A 28 -13.02 13.48 1.38
CA ARG A 28 -13.58 12.53 2.36
C ARG A 28 -13.87 11.16 1.75
N VAL A 29 -14.10 11.10 0.44
CA VAL A 29 -14.37 9.86 -0.29
C VAL A 29 -13.06 9.36 -0.91
N LEU A 30 -12.72 8.10 -0.68
CA LEU A 30 -11.62 7.43 -1.39
C LEU A 30 -12.14 7.04 -2.78
N ALA A 31 -11.41 7.40 -3.83
CA ALA A 31 -11.73 6.92 -5.18
C ALA A 31 -11.01 5.59 -5.44
N MET A 32 -9.76 5.63 -5.89
CA MET A 32 -8.99 4.42 -6.23
C MET A 32 -7.76 4.31 -5.32
N PRO A 33 -7.77 3.44 -4.30
CA PRO A 33 -6.58 3.15 -3.51
C PRO A 33 -5.46 2.58 -4.38
N LEU A 34 -4.28 3.21 -4.33
CA LEU A 34 -3.12 2.88 -5.17
C LEU A 34 -2.00 2.24 -4.36
N LEU A 35 -1.81 2.72 -3.13
CA LEU A 35 -0.79 2.24 -2.23
C LEU A 35 -1.31 2.23 -0.79
N VAL A 36 -0.94 1.19 -0.06
CA VAL A 36 -1.24 1.01 1.36
C VAL A 36 0.07 0.88 2.13
N MET A 37 0.15 1.48 3.32
CA MET A 37 1.29 1.35 4.22
C MET A 37 0.83 0.93 5.61
N VAL A 38 1.52 -0.06 6.15
CA VAL A 38 1.26 -0.67 7.46
C VAL A 38 2.49 -0.56 8.34
N GLU A 39 2.28 -0.19 9.60
CA GLU A 39 3.31 -0.22 10.64
C GLU A 39 3.51 -1.66 11.15
N ALA A 40 4.73 -2.18 11.02
CA ALA A 40 5.16 -3.45 11.60
C ALA A 40 5.32 -3.30 13.11
N LYS A 41 4.26 -3.60 13.86
CA LYS A 41 4.28 -3.50 15.32
C LYS A 41 5.23 -4.54 15.90
N ARG A 42 6.02 -4.12 16.88
CA ARG A 42 6.99 -4.99 17.58
C ARG A 42 8.00 -5.65 16.63
N ASN A 43 8.26 -5.04 15.48
CA ASN A 43 9.12 -5.54 14.40
C ASN A 43 8.64 -6.87 13.79
N ASP A 44 7.34 -7.17 13.91
CA ASP A 44 6.74 -8.34 13.27
C ASP A 44 6.32 -7.99 11.83
N PHE A 45 7.27 -8.19 10.90
CA PHE A 45 7.04 -7.95 9.48
C PHE A 45 6.13 -9.01 8.85
N GLU A 46 6.06 -10.22 9.41
CA GLU A 46 5.18 -11.27 8.89
C GLU A 46 3.72 -10.92 9.17
N GLU A 47 3.40 -10.49 10.40
CA GLU A 47 2.08 -9.96 10.74
C GLU A 47 1.77 -8.70 9.92
N GLY A 48 2.74 -7.79 9.78
CA GLY A 48 2.62 -6.57 8.98
C GLY A 48 2.29 -6.85 7.51
N TRP A 49 2.95 -7.84 6.89
CA TRP A 49 2.64 -8.26 5.52
C TRP A 49 1.30 -8.98 5.41
N GLY A 50 0.92 -9.79 6.40
CA GLY A 50 -0.40 -10.41 6.45
C GLY A 50 -1.52 -9.37 6.42
N GLN A 51 -1.39 -8.31 7.23
CA GLN A 51 -2.31 -7.18 7.21
C GLN A 51 -2.24 -6.42 5.87
N CYS A 52 -1.05 -6.04 5.43
CA CYS A 52 -0.87 -5.25 4.22
C CYS A 52 -1.47 -5.95 3.01
N LEU A 53 -1.21 -7.26 2.84
CA LEU A 53 -1.73 -8.04 1.73
C LEU A 53 -3.26 -8.13 1.74
N ALA A 54 -3.89 -8.31 2.91
CA ALA A 54 -5.34 -8.27 3.03
C ALA A 54 -5.92 -6.91 2.58
N GLU A 55 -5.25 -5.82 2.90
CA GLU A 55 -5.62 -4.47 2.48
C GLU A 55 -5.36 -4.23 0.99
N LEU A 56 -4.31 -4.82 0.40
CA LEU A 56 -4.08 -4.81 -1.05
C LEU A 56 -5.18 -5.56 -1.81
N VAL A 57 -5.63 -6.71 -1.31
CA VAL A 57 -6.77 -7.44 -1.89
C VAL A 57 -8.03 -6.58 -1.84
N ALA A 58 -8.28 -5.90 -0.72
CA ALA A 58 -9.40 -4.97 -0.59
C ALA A 58 -9.29 -3.78 -1.57
N ALA A 59 -8.10 -3.17 -1.69
CA ALA A 59 -7.81 -2.08 -2.60
C ALA A 59 -8.04 -2.49 -4.07
N GLN A 60 -7.50 -3.62 -4.50
CA GLN A 60 -7.70 -4.16 -5.85
C GLN A 60 -9.18 -4.41 -6.14
N THR A 61 -9.90 -4.97 -5.17
CA THR A 61 -11.34 -5.25 -5.32
C THR A 61 -12.16 -3.96 -5.45
N LEU A 62 -11.84 -2.94 -4.66
CA LEU A 62 -12.47 -1.62 -4.75
C LEU A 62 -12.17 -0.94 -6.09
N ASN A 63 -10.95 -1.12 -6.60
CA ASN A 63 -10.50 -0.56 -7.87
C ASN A 63 -11.19 -1.18 -9.08
N LYS A 64 -11.70 -2.42 -8.98
CA LYS A 64 -12.31 -3.19 -10.08
C LYS A 64 -11.42 -3.37 -11.32
N GLU A 65 -10.10 -3.22 -11.15
CA GLU A 65 -9.09 -3.29 -12.21
C GLU A 65 -7.96 -4.22 -11.76
N PRO A 66 -8.17 -5.55 -11.73
CA PRO A 66 -7.22 -6.49 -11.12
C PRO A 66 -5.89 -6.60 -11.87
N SER A 67 -5.82 -6.21 -13.15
CA SER A 67 -4.57 -6.11 -13.91
C SER A 67 -3.72 -4.90 -13.52
N ARG A 68 -4.31 -3.89 -12.85
CA ARG A 68 -3.59 -2.73 -12.38
C ARG A 68 -2.92 -3.06 -11.02
N PRO A 69 -1.61 -2.82 -10.88
CA PRO A 69 -0.94 -3.05 -9.62
C PRO A 69 -1.47 -2.15 -8.50
N VAL A 70 -1.62 -2.73 -7.31
CA VAL A 70 -1.70 -1.99 -6.04
C VAL A 70 -0.44 -2.28 -5.23
N TYR A 71 0.08 -1.27 -4.54
CA TYR A 71 1.40 -1.31 -3.92
C TYR A 71 1.31 -1.32 -2.40
N GLY A 72 2.19 -2.05 -1.74
CA GLY A 72 2.28 -2.18 -0.29
C GLY A 72 3.62 -1.68 0.23
N ILE A 73 3.58 -1.09 1.42
CA ILE A 73 4.75 -0.79 2.24
C ILE A 73 4.52 -1.37 3.63
N VAL A 74 5.51 -2.10 4.16
CA VAL A 74 5.54 -2.50 5.57
C VAL A 74 6.79 -1.90 6.20
N THR A 75 6.65 -1.23 7.35
CA THR A 75 7.78 -0.59 8.03
C THR A 75 7.62 -0.53 9.54
N ASP A 76 8.72 -0.68 10.27
CA ASP A 76 8.82 -0.37 11.72
C ASP A 76 9.40 1.05 11.96
N GLY A 77 9.50 1.86 10.90
CA GLY A 77 10.16 3.17 10.91
C GLY A 77 11.68 3.13 10.74
N ARG A 78 12.33 1.98 10.93
CA ARG A 78 13.78 1.78 10.74
C ARG A 78 14.08 0.99 9.46
N ARG A 79 13.31 -0.04 9.16
CA ARG A 79 13.38 -0.86 7.94
C ARG A 79 12.09 -0.68 7.14
N TRP A 80 12.24 -0.60 5.82
CA TRP A 80 11.13 -0.40 4.89
C TRP A 80 11.13 -1.51 3.84
N GLU A 81 10.02 -2.19 3.70
CA GLU A 81 9.82 -3.25 2.71
C GLU A 81 8.71 -2.88 1.75
N PHE A 82 8.83 -3.38 0.53
CA PHE A 82 8.00 -2.94 -0.59
C PHE A 82 7.44 -4.14 -1.33
N GLY A 83 6.18 -4.04 -1.76
CA GLY A 83 5.50 -5.12 -2.46
C GLY A 83 4.43 -4.61 -3.39
N LYS A 84 3.93 -5.51 -4.23
CA LYS A 84 2.79 -5.23 -5.12
C LYS A 84 1.93 -6.47 -5.30
N LEU A 85 0.65 -6.23 -5.54
CA LEU A 85 -0.32 -7.25 -5.96
C LEU A 85 -0.80 -6.91 -7.38
N VAL A 86 -0.72 -7.90 -8.28
CA VAL A 86 -1.36 -7.86 -9.59
C VAL A 86 -2.17 -9.14 -9.75
N GLN A 87 -3.48 -9.02 -9.89
CA GLN A 87 -4.43 -10.12 -9.92
C GLN A 87 -4.28 -11.00 -8.66
N ASN A 88 -3.66 -12.17 -8.81
CA ASN A 88 -3.41 -13.14 -7.74
C ASN A 88 -1.91 -13.34 -7.48
N LEU A 89 -1.05 -12.53 -8.09
CA LEU A 89 0.39 -12.59 -7.94
C LEU A 89 0.85 -11.46 -7.01
N PHE A 90 1.22 -11.82 -5.80
CA PHE A 90 1.97 -10.94 -4.92
C PHE A 90 3.47 -11.06 -5.22
N SER A 91 4.17 -9.94 -5.22
CA SER A 91 5.63 -9.91 -5.33
C SER A 91 6.19 -8.89 -4.35
N GLU A 92 7.17 -9.33 -3.58
CA GLU A 92 7.93 -8.50 -2.66
C GLU A 92 9.27 -8.12 -3.29
N ASN A 93 9.74 -6.91 -2.99
CA ASN A 93 11.08 -6.50 -3.35
C ASN A 93 12.10 -7.18 -2.43
N VAL A 94 13.12 -7.80 -3.02
CA VAL A 94 14.14 -8.57 -2.26
C VAL A 94 14.93 -7.68 -1.31
N GLU A 95 15.15 -6.43 -1.67
CA GLU A 95 15.89 -5.47 -0.85
C GLU A 95 14.95 -4.76 0.12
N ALA A 96 15.31 -4.80 1.41
CA ALA A 96 14.72 -3.94 2.43
C ALA A 96 15.58 -2.68 2.60
N TYR A 97 14.92 -1.55 2.83
CA TYR A 97 15.57 -0.24 2.85
C TYR A 97 15.63 0.31 4.28
N PRO A 98 16.82 0.32 4.90
CA PRO A 98 17.02 0.97 6.19
C PRO A 98 16.92 2.51 6.11
N VAL A 99 16.39 3.12 7.16
CA VAL A 99 16.20 4.58 7.27
C VAL A 99 17.52 5.31 7.36
N GLU A 100 18.59 4.70 7.89
CA GLU A 100 19.92 5.31 7.91
C GLU A 100 20.48 5.54 6.49
N HIS A 101 20.01 4.79 5.48
CA HIS A 101 20.34 4.99 4.07
C HIS A 101 19.28 5.87 3.37
N VAL A 102 19.04 7.06 3.92
CA VAL A 102 17.95 7.98 3.51
C VAL A 102 17.88 8.20 2.01
N GLN A 103 19.00 8.34 1.31
CA GLN A 103 19.01 8.57 -0.15
C GLN A 103 18.43 7.36 -0.91
N HIS A 104 18.83 6.14 -0.56
CA HIS A 104 18.30 4.93 -1.19
C HIS A 104 16.82 4.74 -0.87
N LEU A 105 16.44 4.92 0.40
CA LEU A 105 15.04 4.85 0.82
C LEU A 105 14.18 5.90 0.09
N TYR A 106 14.67 7.13 -0.02
CA TYR A 106 13.99 8.19 -0.76
C TYR A 106 13.80 7.83 -2.23
N SER A 107 14.84 7.30 -2.89
CA SER A 107 14.75 6.87 -4.28
C SER A 107 13.73 5.74 -4.47
N ALA A 108 13.71 4.75 -3.56
CA ALA A 108 12.74 3.66 -3.59
C ALA A 108 11.30 4.18 -3.43
N LEU A 109 11.06 5.04 -2.43
CA LEU A 109 9.75 5.70 -2.22
C LEU A 109 9.36 6.53 -3.45
N HIS A 110 10.24 7.37 -3.97
CA HIS A 110 9.96 8.19 -5.14
C HIS A 110 9.57 7.33 -6.36
N CYS A 111 10.31 6.26 -6.62
CA CYS A 111 10.01 5.32 -7.69
C CYS A 111 8.63 4.67 -7.49
N LEU A 112 8.34 4.17 -6.29
CA LEU A 112 7.07 3.51 -5.99
C LEU A 112 5.88 4.46 -6.15
N PHE A 113 5.99 5.70 -5.65
CA PHE A 113 4.93 6.71 -5.79
C PHE A 113 4.72 7.10 -7.26
N HIS A 114 5.80 7.18 -8.04
CA HIS A 114 5.72 7.40 -9.48
C HIS A 114 5.00 6.22 -10.18
N LEU A 115 5.37 4.98 -9.87
CA LEU A 115 4.72 3.78 -10.41
C LEU A 115 3.23 3.70 -10.05
N ALA A 116 2.87 4.02 -8.80
CA ALA A 116 1.49 4.01 -8.33
C ALA A 116 0.61 5.03 -9.07
N THR A 117 1.15 6.21 -9.37
CA THR A 117 0.39 7.36 -9.90
C THR A 117 0.41 7.50 -11.43
N THR A 118 1.39 6.92 -12.13
CA THR A 118 1.53 7.10 -13.58
C THR A 118 0.51 6.29 -14.40
N VAL A 119 -0.06 5.22 -13.83
CA VAL A 119 -1.07 4.37 -14.50
C VAL A 119 -2.49 4.98 -14.44
N THR A 120 -2.63 6.25 -14.06
CA THR A 120 -3.92 6.91 -13.81
C THR A 120 -4.41 7.83 -14.94
N LYS A 121 -3.86 7.70 -16.15
CA LYS A 121 -4.33 8.42 -17.34
C LYS A 121 -5.20 7.55 -18.23
#